data_AF-A0A819AFP5-F1
#
_entry.id   AF-A0A819AFP5-F1
#
_cell.length_a   1.000
_cell.length_b   1.000
_cell.length_c   1.000
_cell.angle_alpha   90.00
_cell.angle_beta   90.00
_cell.angle_gamma   90.00
#
_symmetry.space_group_name_H-M   'P 1'
#
loop_
_entity.id
_entity.type
_entity.pdbx_description
1 polymer ?
#
loop_
_entity_poly.entity_id
_entity_poly.type
_entity_poly.pdbx_seq_one_letter_code
_entity_poly.pdbx_strand_id
1 'polypeptide(L)'
;MDNSVTFLNNDFTVLEEVVDILEPFYDISIKCQSDTIVTVSIVVPALVHCITHLLEIRKKLSFCTKLVEQLHISIEKRFSGIIHRLNLINVERNEPFNDPLYFMATILDPSFKFYWLRDLNLPINNENRLKQNIIQLIVDEISQDSSLPSPKASSEAVSVPLTTSKRNKKLFVYNEYDEKSNDTMVSDPVTEIDSYLNDPIRTRFSDYWSTSRLTSLKKLVKRIFSVQASSAPVERVFSHAGLILSSRRTNMNEQLFKDLVFLKVNQSLL
;
A
#
# COMPACT_ATOMS: atom_id res chain seq x y z
N MET A 1 -17.95 4.54 52.80
CA MET A 1 -19.01 5.02 51.90
C MET A 1 -18.55 4.71 50.50
N ASP A 2 -19.02 3.60 49.94
CA ASP A 2 -18.81 3.27 48.53
C ASP A 2 -19.80 4.12 47.72
N ASN A 3 -19.32 5.23 47.15
CA ASN A 3 -20.08 5.91 46.12
C ASN A 3 -19.98 5.04 44.87
N SER A 4 -21.01 4.21 44.62
CA SER A 4 -21.09 3.42 43.39
C SER A 4 -21.10 4.40 42.22
N VAL A 5 -20.03 4.39 41.42
CA VAL A 5 -19.97 5.17 40.19
C VAL A 5 -21.01 4.60 39.24
N THR A 6 -22.10 5.32 39.02
CA THR A 6 -23.17 4.96 38.08
C THR A 6 -23.07 5.84 36.85
N PHE A 7 -23.00 5.23 35.67
CA PHE A 7 -23.04 5.96 34.40
C PHE A 7 -24.37 6.67 34.22
N LEU A 8 -24.31 7.94 33.84
CA LEU A 8 -25.45 8.73 33.40
C LEU A 8 -25.71 8.48 31.91
N ASN A 9 -26.92 8.77 31.43
CA ASN A 9 -27.26 8.65 30.00
C ASN A 9 -26.30 9.45 29.10
N ASN A 10 -25.85 10.62 29.56
CA ASN A 10 -24.86 11.42 28.83
C ASN A 10 -23.51 10.70 28.69
N ASP A 11 -23.11 9.90 29.69
CA ASP A 11 -21.86 9.13 29.61
C ASP A 11 -21.95 8.05 28.52
N PHE A 12 -23.13 7.42 28.39
CA PHE A 12 -23.37 6.47 27.30
C PHE A 12 -23.34 7.15 25.93
N THR A 13 -23.97 8.31 25.77
CA THR A 13 -23.89 9.07 24.52
C THR A 13 -22.46 9.50 24.18
N VAL A 14 -21.67 9.91 25.18
CA VAL A 14 -20.24 10.21 24.98
C VAL A 14 -19.49 8.97 24.51
N LEU A 15 -19.73 7.80 25.10
CA LEU A 15 -19.08 6.55 24.68
C LEU A 15 -19.47 6.15 23.25
N GLU A 16 -20.75 6.25 22.90
CA GLU A 16 -21.25 6.00 21.54
C GLU A 16 -20.58 6.95 20.52
N GLU A 17 -20.56 8.24 20.82
CA GLU A 17 -19.88 9.23 19.97
C GLU A 17 -18.39 8.92 19.80
N VAL A 18 -17.69 8.51 20.87
CA VAL A 18 -16.27 8.14 20.80
C VAL A 18 -16.05 6.91 19.92
N VAL A 19 -16.93 5.90 20.02
CA VAL A 19 -16.86 4.70 19.17
C VAL A 19 -17.04 5.09 17.71
N ASP A 20 -18.08 5.86 17.38
CA ASP A 20 -18.36 6.30 16.01
C ASP A 20 -17.21 7.14 15.43
N ILE A 21 -16.55 7.96 16.26
CA ILE A 21 -15.39 8.75 15.84
C ILE A 21 -14.19 7.85 15.52
N LEU A 22 -13.92 6.85 16.36
CA LEU A 22 -12.67 6.07 16.33
C LEU A 22 -12.75 4.80 15.48
N GLU A 23 -13.94 4.29 15.16
CA GLU A 23 -14.12 3.05 14.40
C GLU A 23 -13.38 3.06 13.04
N PRO A 24 -13.47 4.12 12.20
CA PRO A 24 -12.71 4.13 10.95
C PRO A 24 -11.19 4.13 11.16
N PHE A 25 -10.69 4.75 12.23
CA PHE A 25 -9.27 4.73 12.58
C PHE A 25 -8.82 3.31 12.97
N TYR A 26 -9.66 2.59 13.71
CA TYR A 26 -9.41 1.20 14.05
C TYR A 26 -9.33 0.33 12.79
N ASP A 27 -10.35 0.39 11.93
CA ASP A 27 -10.42 -0.40 10.70
C ASP A 27 -9.24 -0.15 9.77
N ILE A 28 -8.87 1.13 9.58
CA ILE A 28 -7.72 1.53 8.79
C ILE A 28 -6.42 1.01 9.42
N SER A 29 -6.28 1.12 10.75
CA SER A 29 -5.11 0.64 11.46
C SER A 29 -4.93 -0.87 11.26
N ILE A 30 -6.00 -1.65 11.38
CA ILE A 30 -5.95 -3.11 11.14
C ILE A 30 -5.49 -3.41 9.70
N LYS A 31 -6.03 -2.70 8.71
CA LYS A 31 -5.64 -2.91 7.29
C LYS A 31 -4.17 -2.55 7.04
N CYS A 32 -3.70 -1.40 7.54
CA CYS A 32 -2.32 -0.94 7.38
C CYS A 32 -1.28 -1.80 8.11
N GLN A 33 -1.72 -2.61 9.08
CA GLN A 33 -0.87 -3.53 9.85
C GLN A 33 -0.79 -4.94 9.26
N SER A 34 -1.53 -5.22 8.19
CA SER A 34 -1.48 -6.52 7.52
C SER A 34 -0.11 -6.75 6.87
N ASP A 35 0.36 -7.99 6.89
CA ASP A 35 1.53 -8.47 6.15
C ASP A 35 1.17 -9.42 5.00
N THR A 36 -0.12 -9.74 4.83
CA THR A 36 -0.62 -10.64 3.78
C THR A 36 -1.11 -9.89 2.54
N ILE A 37 -1.31 -8.59 2.66
CA ILE A 37 -1.75 -7.74 1.56
C ILE A 37 -0.76 -6.59 1.38
N VAL A 38 -0.90 -5.94 0.24
CA VAL A 38 -0.28 -4.65 -0.02
C VAL A 38 -0.91 -3.58 0.88
N THR A 39 -0.09 -2.83 1.61
CA THR A 39 -0.57 -1.81 2.56
C THR A 39 -0.24 -0.38 2.16
N VAL A 40 0.87 -0.14 1.43
CA VAL A 40 1.31 1.23 1.09
C VAL A 40 0.32 1.99 0.21
N SER A 41 -0.43 1.32 -0.68
CA SER A 41 -1.50 1.95 -1.47
C SER A 41 -2.71 2.38 -0.66
N ILE A 42 -2.85 1.88 0.57
CA ILE A 42 -3.98 2.20 1.45
C ILE A 42 -3.77 3.56 2.12
N VAL A 43 -2.53 4.05 2.22
CA VAL A 43 -2.18 5.24 3.02
C VAL A 43 -2.95 6.49 2.60
N VAL A 44 -2.95 6.84 1.30
CA VAL A 44 -3.64 8.05 0.83
C VAL A 44 -5.16 7.91 0.93
N PRO A 45 -5.80 6.83 0.42
CA PRO A 45 -7.25 6.65 0.57
C PRO A 45 -7.69 6.62 2.03
N ALA A 46 -6.93 5.98 2.92
CA ALA A 46 -7.22 5.95 4.35
C ALA A 46 -7.20 7.35 4.98
N LEU A 47 -6.18 8.15 4.64
CA LEU A 47 -6.07 9.51 5.14
C LEU A 47 -7.26 10.38 4.68
N VAL A 48 -7.61 10.28 3.40
CA VAL A 48 -8.78 10.97 2.83
C VAL A 48 -10.06 10.52 3.53
N HIS A 49 -10.24 9.22 3.75
CA HIS A 49 -11.39 8.67 4.46
C HIS A 49 -11.47 9.17 5.91
N CYS A 50 -10.36 9.20 6.66
CA CYS A 50 -10.35 9.73 8.02
C CYS A 50 -10.73 11.22 8.05
N ILE A 51 -10.19 12.04 7.15
CA ILE A 51 -10.48 13.48 7.11
C ILE A 51 -11.96 13.72 6.79
N THR A 52 -12.48 13.04 5.78
CA THR A 52 -13.88 13.16 5.36
C THR A 52 -14.84 12.69 6.46
N HIS A 53 -14.55 11.54 7.09
CA HIS A 53 -15.28 11.04 8.26
C HIS A 53 -15.33 12.07 9.38
N LEU A 54 -14.19 12.62 9.80
CA LEU A 54 -14.13 13.63 10.86
C LEU A 54 -14.97 14.88 10.51
N LEU A 55 -14.95 15.33 9.26
CA LEU A 55 -15.74 16.47 8.80
C LEU A 55 -17.25 16.19 8.82
N GLU A 56 -17.66 14.98 8.47
CA GLU A 56 -19.06 14.57 8.43
C GLU A 56 -19.62 14.28 9.82
N ILE A 57 -18.90 13.51 10.63
CA ILE A 57 -19.34 13.12 11.96
C ILE A 57 -19.47 14.34 12.87
N ARG A 58 -18.58 15.34 12.73
CA ARG A 58 -18.64 16.60 13.49
C ARG A 58 -20.01 17.27 13.44
N LYS A 59 -20.76 17.13 12.33
CA LYS A 59 -22.08 17.73 12.15
C LYS A 59 -23.18 17.04 12.96
N LYS A 60 -22.92 15.83 13.46
CA LYS A 60 -23.87 14.94 14.14
C LYS A 60 -23.62 14.85 15.66
N LEU A 61 -22.44 15.24 16.13
CA LEU A 61 -22.02 15.11 17.53
C LEU A 61 -22.63 16.18 18.44
N SER A 62 -22.93 15.77 19.67
CA SER A 62 -23.42 16.64 20.75
C SER A 62 -22.31 16.96 21.76
N PHE A 63 -21.41 16.02 22.05
CA PHE A 63 -20.43 16.16 23.14
C PHE A 63 -18.98 16.17 22.66
N CYS A 64 -18.60 15.28 21.75
CA CYS A 64 -17.21 14.99 21.39
C CYS A 64 -16.64 15.87 20.25
N THR A 65 -17.22 17.06 20.01
CA THR A 65 -16.78 17.96 18.93
C THR A 65 -15.32 18.40 19.07
N LYS A 66 -14.85 18.61 20.31
CA LYS A 66 -13.46 18.99 20.59
C LYS A 66 -12.47 17.86 20.28
N LEU A 67 -12.86 16.61 20.52
CA LEU A 67 -12.05 15.44 20.18
C LEU A 67 -11.83 15.38 18.66
N VAL A 68 -12.90 15.53 17.87
CA VAL A 68 -12.82 15.56 16.40
C VAL A 68 -11.91 16.68 15.90
N GLU A 69 -12.04 17.89 16.47
CA GLU A 69 -11.18 19.02 16.11
C GLU A 69 -9.70 18.70 16.38
N GLN A 70 -9.37 18.12 17.54
CA GLN A 70 -7.99 17.76 17.87
C GLN A 70 -7.46 16.61 17.02
N LEU A 71 -8.30 15.63 16.68
CA LEU A 71 -7.92 14.56 15.75
C LEU A 71 -7.61 15.12 14.36
N HIS A 72 -8.45 16.03 13.86
CA HIS A 72 -8.22 16.69 12.56
C HIS A 72 -6.86 17.42 12.54
N ILE A 73 -6.58 18.25 13.56
CA ILE A 73 -5.30 18.96 13.70
C ILE A 73 -4.13 17.99 13.80
N SER A 74 -4.30 16.89 14.54
CA SER A 74 -3.27 15.86 14.68
C SER A 74 -2.94 15.19 13.35
N ILE A 75 -3.96 14.87 12.56
CA ILE A 75 -3.83 14.31 11.22
C ILE A 75 -3.11 15.30 10.29
N GLU A 76 -3.57 16.55 10.25
CA GLU A 76 -2.96 17.62 9.43
C GLU A 76 -1.48 17.78 9.73
N LYS A 77 -1.12 17.81 11.01
CA LYS A 77 0.27 17.93 11.44
C LYS A 77 1.09 16.68 11.13
N ARG A 78 0.55 15.48 11.39
CA ARG A 78 1.29 14.22 11.27
C ARG A 78 1.51 13.83 9.81
N PHE A 79 0.57 14.15 8.92
CA PHE A 79 0.61 13.77 7.50
C PHE A 79 0.68 15.00 6.58
N SER A 80 1.33 16.08 7.05
CA SER A 80 1.34 17.37 6.34
C SER A 80 1.85 17.25 4.91
N GLY A 81 2.86 16.41 4.65
CA GLY A 81 3.40 16.22 3.30
C GLY A 81 2.40 15.63 2.31
N ILE A 82 1.57 14.67 2.75
CA ILE A 82 0.48 14.13 1.91
C ILE A 82 -0.60 15.21 1.74
N ILE A 83 -1.00 15.87 2.82
CA ILE A 83 -2.11 16.84 2.81
C ILE A 83 -1.78 18.07 1.97
N HIS A 84 -0.57 18.61 2.08
CA HIS A 84 -0.11 19.72 1.26
C HIS A 84 -0.06 19.32 -0.22
N ARG A 85 0.39 18.10 -0.57
CA ARG A 85 0.33 17.61 -1.97
C ARG A 85 -1.10 17.48 -2.49
N LEU A 86 -2.02 16.96 -1.67
CA LEU A 86 -3.45 16.88 -2.01
C LEU A 86 -4.03 18.26 -2.32
N ASN A 87 -3.62 19.27 -1.55
CA ASN A 87 -4.05 20.65 -1.71
C ASN A 87 -3.24 21.45 -2.74
N LEU A 88 -2.34 20.81 -3.49
CA LEU A 88 -1.47 21.45 -4.48
C LEU A 88 -0.60 22.58 -3.90
N ILE A 89 -0.26 22.45 -2.61
CA ILE A 89 0.63 23.35 -1.87
C ILE A 89 2.07 22.85 -2.04
N ASN A 90 3.03 23.77 -2.12
CA ASN A 90 4.44 23.42 -2.19
C ASN A 90 4.89 22.79 -0.87
N VAL A 91 5.60 21.66 -0.94
CA VAL A 91 5.95 20.85 0.24
C VAL A 91 7.44 20.93 0.52
N GLU A 92 7.83 21.22 1.76
CA GLU A 92 9.24 21.25 2.14
C GLU A 92 9.83 19.84 2.22
N ARG A 93 11.14 19.69 1.98
CA ARG A 93 11.80 18.38 1.93
C ARG A 93 11.63 17.55 3.21
N ASN A 94 11.60 18.22 4.37
CA ASN A 94 11.57 17.57 5.68
C ASN A 94 10.14 17.38 6.23
N GLU A 95 9.11 17.70 5.44
CA GLU A 95 7.75 17.51 5.90
C GLU A 95 7.41 16.03 6.14
N PRO A 96 6.69 15.72 7.23
CA PRO A 96 6.21 14.37 7.51
C PRO A 96 5.43 13.77 6.33
N PHE A 97 5.74 12.51 5.98
CA PHE A 97 5.06 11.76 4.92
C PHE A 97 5.06 12.44 3.55
N ASN A 98 6.11 13.21 3.21
CA ASN A 98 6.23 13.90 1.92
C ASN A 98 6.67 12.99 0.74
N ASP A 99 6.83 11.69 0.94
CA ASP A 99 7.30 10.79 -0.12
C ASP A 99 6.24 10.64 -1.23
N PRO A 100 6.56 10.97 -2.51
CA PRO A 100 5.63 10.79 -3.63
C PRO A 100 5.16 9.34 -3.82
N LEU A 101 5.88 8.35 -3.29
CA LEU A 101 5.53 6.93 -3.40
C LEU A 101 4.12 6.63 -2.91
N TYR A 102 3.60 7.35 -1.90
CA TYR A 102 2.27 7.10 -1.37
C TYR A 102 1.19 7.32 -2.45
N PHE A 103 1.37 8.34 -3.29
CA PHE A 103 0.47 8.62 -4.40
C PHE A 103 0.65 7.63 -5.53
N MET A 104 1.89 7.33 -5.92
CA MET A 104 2.16 6.34 -6.96
C MET A 104 1.60 4.97 -6.60
N ALA A 105 1.83 4.50 -5.36
CA ALA A 105 1.26 3.25 -4.85
C ALA A 105 -0.27 3.24 -4.93
N THR A 106 -0.91 4.32 -4.52
CA THR A 106 -2.38 4.43 -4.54
C THR A 106 -2.92 4.32 -5.96
N ILE A 107 -2.31 4.98 -6.94
CA ILE A 107 -2.77 4.93 -8.34
C ILE A 107 -2.50 3.57 -8.96
N LEU A 108 -1.35 2.96 -8.67
CA LEU A 108 -0.96 1.65 -9.18
C LEU A 108 -1.71 0.48 -8.50
N ASP A 109 -2.57 0.76 -7.53
CA ASP A 109 -3.50 -0.23 -6.99
C ASP A 109 -4.78 -0.27 -7.84
N PRO A 110 -5.10 -1.40 -8.51
CA PRO A 110 -6.29 -1.54 -9.34
C PRO A 110 -7.61 -1.35 -8.57
N SER A 111 -7.58 -1.53 -7.24
CA SER A 111 -8.74 -1.35 -6.37
C SER A 111 -9.09 0.13 -6.19
N PHE A 112 -8.09 1.01 -6.23
CA PHE A 112 -8.24 2.44 -5.95
C PHE A 112 -8.16 3.30 -7.19
N LYS A 113 -7.12 3.18 -8.02
CA LYS A 113 -6.84 4.10 -9.14
C LYS A 113 -7.08 5.56 -8.70
N PHE A 114 -7.96 6.30 -9.39
CA PHE A 114 -8.39 7.64 -9.00
C PHE A 114 -9.75 7.71 -8.27
N TYR A 115 -10.35 6.57 -7.91
CA TYR A 115 -11.70 6.55 -7.31
C TYR A 115 -11.78 7.23 -5.94
N TRP A 116 -10.70 7.22 -5.16
CA TRP A 116 -10.61 7.86 -3.85
C TRP A 116 -10.70 9.39 -3.91
N LEU A 117 -10.45 10.01 -5.08
CA LEU A 117 -10.59 11.47 -5.25
C LEU A 117 -12.03 11.94 -5.10
N ARG A 118 -13.02 11.06 -5.30
CA ARG A 118 -14.44 11.37 -5.16
C ARG A 118 -14.79 11.87 -3.76
N ASP A 119 -14.08 11.39 -2.75
CA ASP A 119 -14.35 11.72 -1.36
C ASP A 119 -13.85 13.14 -1.00
N LEU A 120 -12.91 13.71 -1.78
CA LEU A 120 -12.33 15.03 -1.51
C LEU A 120 -13.18 16.21 -2.00
N ASN A 121 -14.19 16.00 -2.85
CA ASN A 121 -15.02 17.06 -3.43
C ASN A 121 -14.21 18.26 -3.98
N LEU A 122 -13.09 17.98 -4.66
CA LEU A 122 -12.22 19.03 -5.19
C LEU A 122 -12.88 19.74 -6.39
N PRO A 123 -12.56 21.03 -6.62
CA PRO A 123 -12.87 21.68 -7.88
C PRO A 123 -12.26 20.90 -9.05
N ILE A 124 -13.01 20.73 -10.15
CA ILE A 124 -12.62 19.92 -11.33
C ILE A 124 -11.21 20.29 -11.83
N ASN A 125 -10.88 21.58 -11.85
CA ASN A 125 -9.55 22.05 -12.26
C ASN A 125 -8.43 21.55 -11.35
N ASN A 126 -8.65 21.54 -10.04
CA ASN A 126 -7.67 21.05 -9.07
C ASN A 126 -7.54 19.53 -9.13
N GLU A 127 -8.67 18.82 -9.28
CA GLU A 127 -8.67 17.37 -9.47
C GLU A 127 -7.85 16.96 -10.70
N ASN A 128 -8.06 17.62 -11.84
CA ASN A 128 -7.33 17.35 -13.07
C ASN A 128 -5.83 17.64 -12.94
N ARG A 129 -5.47 18.76 -12.29
CA ARG A 129 -4.05 19.09 -12.01
C ARG A 129 -3.40 18.05 -11.11
N LEU A 130 -4.10 17.58 -10.07
CA LEU A 130 -3.60 16.54 -9.17
C LEU A 130 -3.38 15.22 -9.93
N LYS A 131 -4.34 14.80 -10.77
CA LYS A 131 -4.20 13.60 -11.61
C LYS A 131 -2.97 13.69 -12.53
N GLN A 132 -2.81 14.82 -13.22
CA GLN A 132 -1.67 15.06 -14.10
C GLN A 132 -0.34 15.02 -13.35
N ASN A 133 -0.26 15.67 -12.18
CA ASN A 133 0.94 15.64 -11.34
C ASN A 133 1.30 14.21 -10.93
N ILE A 134 0.32 13.39 -10.53
CA ILE A 134 0.59 12.01 -10.11
C ILE A 134 1.00 11.12 -11.29
N ILE A 135 0.37 11.29 -12.45
CA ILE A 135 0.78 10.58 -13.67
C ILE A 135 2.22 10.95 -14.03
N GLN A 136 2.58 12.23 -13.98
CA GLN A 136 3.93 12.69 -14.26
C GLN A 136 4.96 12.05 -13.31
N LEU A 137 4.65 11.94 -12.01
CA LEU A 137 5.51 11.26 -11.05
C LEU A 137 5.80 9.81 -11.45
N ILE A 138 4.79 9.07 -11.93
CA ILE A 138 4.95 7.68 -12.38
C ILE A 138 5.83 7.63 -13.64
N VAL A 139 5.59 8.51 -14.61
CA VAL A 139 6.36 8.58 -15.85
C VAL A 139 7.83 8.90 -15.59
N ASP A 140 8.10 9.89 -14.73
CA ASP A 140 9.45 10.29 -14.35
C ASP A 140 10.19 9.13 -13.65
N GLU A 141 9.51 8.42 -12.76
CA GLU A 141 10.08 7.30 -12.01
C GLU A 141 10.41 6.10 -12.92
N ILE A 142 9.56 5.79 -13.91
CA ILE A 142 9.85 4.77 -14.94
C ILE A 142 11.04 5.20 -15.81
N SER A 143 11.10 6.48 -16.16
CA SER A 143 12.18 7.03 -17.00
C SER A 143 13.53 6.94 -16.30
N GLN A 144 13.58 7.23 -14.98
CA GLN A 144 14.81 7.08 -14.20
C GLN A 144 15.30 5.62 -14.14
N ASP A 145 14.40 4.65 -13.96
CA ASP A 145 14.77 3.22 -13.92
C ASP A 145 15.37 2.72 -15.25
N SER A 146 14.97 3.31 -16.38
CA SER A 146 15.53 2.94 -17.71
C SER A 146 16.98 3.39 -17.90
N SER A 147 17.45 4.35 -17.11
CA SER A 147 18.81 4.92 -17.20
C SER A 147 19.87 4.19 -16.36
N LEU A 148 19.45 3.27 -15.47
CA LEU A 148 20.36 2.50 -14.63
C LEU A 148 20.89 1.28 -15.39
N PRO A 149 22.22 1.08 -15.50
CA PRO A 149 22.77 -0.13 -16.09
C PRO A 149 22.42 -1.33 -15.19
N SER A 150 21.72 -2.31 -15.76
CA SER A 150 21.42 -3.57 -15.08
C SER A 150 22.69 -4.20 -14.51
N PRO A 151 22.70 -4.66 -13.23
CA PRO A 151 23.84 -5.40 -12.71
C PRO A 151 23.99 -6.69 -13.53
N LYS A 152 25.14 -6.82 -14.20
CA LYS A 152 25.56 -8.07 -14.84
C LYS A 152 25.60 -9.13 -13.75
N ALA A 153 24.65 -10.07 -13.78
CA ALA A 153 24.71 -11.28 -12.98
C ALA A 153 25.99 -12.03 -13.37
N SER A 154 27.00 -11.98 -12.50
CA SER A 154 28.18 -12.84 -12.59
C SER A 154 27.71 -14.29 -12.53
N SER A 155 28.01 -14.99 -13.60
CA SER A 155 27.64 -16.37 -13.84
C SER A 155 28.58 -17.28 -13.06
N GLU A 156 28.09 -17.88 -11.98
CA GLU A 156 28.65 -19.14 -11.47
C GLU A 156 27.55 -20.20 -11.58
N ALA A 157 27.40 -20.72 -12.81
CA ALA A 157 26.51 -21.83 -13.11
C ALA A 157 27.25 -23.15 -12.79
N VAL A 158 26.81 -23.83 -11.73
CA VAL A 158 27.07 -25.27 -11.55
C VAL A 158 26.15 -26.01 -12.52
N SER A 159 26.77 -26.77 -13.42
CA SER A 159 26.11 -27.53 -14.49
C SER A 159 25.45 -28.80 -13.96
N VAL A 160 24.15 -28.97 -14.24
CA VAL A 160 23.46 -30.26 -14.18
C VAL A 160 22.73 -30.48 -15.51
N PRO A 161 22.82 -31.65 -16.17
CA PRO A 161 22.34 -31.82 -17.55
C PRO A 161 20.80 -31.92 -17.65
N LEU A 162 20.22 -31.17 -18.59
CA LEU A 162 18.82 -31.26 -19.02
C LEU A 162 18.55 -32.57 -19.78
N THR A 163 17.58 -33.36 -19.33
CA THR A 163 16.90 -34.36 -20.16
C THR A 163 15.83 -33.68 -21.01
N THR A 164 15.96 -33.77 -22.33
CA THR A 164 15.06 -33.15 -23.30
C THR A 164 13.81 -33.99 -23.53
N SER A 165 12.66 -33.54 -23.02
CA SER A 165 11.34 -34.09 -23.39
C SER A 165 10.71 -33.25 -24.51
N LYS A 166 10.74 -33.77 -25.74
CA LYS A 166 10.02 -33.21 -26.90
C LYS A 166 8.51 -33.29 -26.67
N ARG A 167 7.82 -32.15 -26.59
CA ARG A 167 6.35 -32.09 -26.62
C ARG A 167 5.85 -32.25 -28.06
N ASN A 168 5.16 -33.35 -28.33
CA ASN A 168 4.47 -33.62 -29.59
C ASN A 168 3.34 -32.58 -29.80
N LYS A 169 3.37 -31.85 -30.93
CA LYS A 169 2.24 -31.04 -31.39
C LYS A 169 1.21 -31.98 -32.03
N LYS A 170 -0.07 -31.90 -31.61
CA LYS A 170 -1.18 -32.65 -32.22
C LYS A 170 -1.51 -32.10 -33.62
N LEU A 171 -1.82 -33.00 -34.55
CA LEU A 171 -2.31 -32.71 -35.91
C LEU A 171 -3.74 -32.15 -35.85
N PHE A 172 -4.10 -31.19 -36.72
CA PHE A 172 -5.42 -30.53 -36.85
C PHE A 172 -5.81 -29.49 -35.78
N VAL A 173 -4.95 -28.50 -35.52
CA VAL A 173 -5.37 -27.22 -34.92
C VAL A 173 -5.05 -26.12 -35.91
N TYR A 174 -6.07 -25.62 -36.60
CA TYR A 174 -6.01 -24.39 -37.39
C TYR A 174 -6.21 -23.21 -36.45
N ASN A 175 -5.14 -22.83 -35.74
CA ASN A 175 -5.04 -21.47 -35.25
C ASN A 175 -4.35 -20.68 -36.38
N GLU A 176 -5.15 -20.06 -37.22
CA GLU A 176 -4.70 -18.85 -37.90
C GLU A 176 -4.34 -17.82 -36.82
N TYR A 177 -3.19 -17.16 -37.02
CA TYR A 177 -2.48 -16.27 -36.08
C TYR A 177 -1.63 -16.96 -35.00
N ASP A 178 -0.76 -17.88 -35.42
CA ASP A 178 0.50 -18.18 -34.73
C ASP A 178 1.63 -17.33 -35.35
N GLU A 179 1.44 -16.00 -35.38
CA GLU A 179 2.59 -15.11 -35.47
C GLU A 179 3.30 -15.17 -34.12
N LYS A 180 4.50 -15.72 -34.15
CA LYS A 180 5.50 -15.51 -33.10
C LYS A 180 5.78 -14.03 -32.99
N SER A 181 4.93 -13.31 -32.26
CA SER A 181 5.23 -11.95 -31.83
C SER A 181 6.30 -12.05 -30.76
N ASN A 182 7.55 -11.95 -31.20
CA ASN A 182 8.59 -11.28 -30.41
C ASN A 182 8.26 -9.77 -30.31
N ASP A 183 7.00 -9.40 -30.04
CA ASP A 183 6.65 -8.05 -29.65
C ASP A 183 6.90 -7.92 -28.16
N THR A 184 8.17 -7.72 -27.82
CA THR A 184 8.48 -6.60 -26.95
C THR A 184 8.01 -5.31 -27.65
N MET A 185 6.69 -5.11 -27.74
CA MET A 185 6.16 -3.76 -27.85
C MET A 185 6.56 -3.10 -26.55
N VAL A 186 7.68 -2.39 -26.58
CA VAL A 186 8.00 -1.36 -25.60
C VAL A 186 6.94 -0.31 -25.81
N SER A 187 5.76 -0.53 -25.23
CA SER A 187 4.72 0.49 -25.16
C SER A 187 5.34 1.68 -24.45
N ASP A 188 5.23 2.86 -25.05
CA ASP A 188 5.63 4.10 -24.41
C ASP A 188 5.02 4.16 -22.99
N PRO A 189 5.79 4.42 -21.91
CA PRO A 189 5.28 4.38 -20.54
C PRO A 189 3.97 5.16 -20.33
N VAL A 190 3.78 6.25 -21.08
CA VAL A 190 2.55 7.05 -21.06
C VAL A 190 1.36 6.22 -21.58
N THR A 191 1.52 5.56 -22.72
CA THR A 191 0.47 4.68 -23.30
C THR A 191 0.15 3.49 -22.39
N GLU A 192 1.15 2.97 -21.68
CA GLU A 192 0.97 1.87 -20.72
C GLU A 192 0.11 2.32 -19.52
N ILE A 193 0.36 3.52 -19.00
CA ILE A 193 -0.42 4.14 -17.91
C ILE A 193 -1.84 4.44 -18.38
N ASP A 194 -2.01 5.02 -19.56
CA ASP A 194 -3.34 5.33 -20.10
C ASP A 194 -4.16 4.06 -20.30
N SER A 195 -3.55 2.99 -20.81
CA SER A 195 -4.21 1.68 -20.92
C SER A 195 -4.64 1.15 -19.57
N TYR A 196 -3.79 1.24 -18.55
CA TYR A 196 -4.10 0.82 -17.18
C TYR A 196 -5.24 1.63 -16.56
N LEU A 197 -5.21 2.96 -16.69
CA LEU A 197 -6.21 3.84 -16.08
C LEU A 197 -7.58 3.74 -16.73
N ASN A 198 -7.64 3.48 -18.03
CA ASN A 198 -8.88 3.31 -18.77
C ASN A 198 -9.54 1.93 -18.57
N ASP A 199 -8.81 0.95 -18.05
CA ASP A 199 -9.38 -0.36 -17.73
C ASP A 199 -10.41 -0.25 -16.58
N PRO A 200 -11.70 -0.58 -16.80
CA PRO A 200 -12.73 -0.46 -15.76
C PRO A 200 -12.65 -1.58 -14.70
N ILE A 201 -11.82 -2.60 -14.91
CA ILE A 201 -11.76 -3.77 -14.03
C ILE A 201 -11.12 -3.38 -12.69
N ARG A 202 -11.89 -3.59 -11.61
CA ARG A 202 -11.43 -3.51 -10.22
C ARG A 202 -11.27 -4.92 -9.68
N THR A 203 -10.06 -5.44 -9.76
CA THR A 203 -9.67 -6.74 -9.22
C THR A 203 -8.69 -6.56 -8.08
N ARG A 204 -8.47 -7.62 -7.30
CA ARG A 204 -7.41 -7.63 -6.29
C ARG A 204 -6.06 -7.37 -6.95
N PHE A 205 -5.18 -6.70 -6.21
CA PHE A 205 -3.84 -6.34 -6.65
C PHE A 205 -3.08 -7.53 -7.26
N SER A 206 -3.05 -8.67 -6.55
CA SER A 206 -2.36 -9.90 -6.98
C SER A 206 -2.88 -10.39 -8.34
N ASP A 207 -4.19 -10.41 -8.50
CA ASP A 207 -4.86 -11.02 -9.64
C ASP A 207 -4.55 -10.17 -10.88
N TYR A 208 -4.70 -8.85 -10.77
CA TYR A 208 -4.42 -7.92 -11.87
C TYR A 208 -2.97 -7.97 -12.36
N TRP A 209 -2.01 -7.79 -11.43
CA TRP A 209 -0.60 -7.69 -11.78
C TRP A 209 0.02 -9.04 -12.17
N SER A 210 -0.59 -10.15 -11.77
CA SER A 210 -0.18 -11.48 -12.27
C SER A 210 -0.45 -11.64 -13.77
N THR A 211 -1.61 -11.17 -14.25
CA THR A 211 -2.06 -11.37 -15.63
C THR A 211 -1.74 -10.23 -16.59
N SER A 212 -1.44 -9.02 -16.08
CA SER A 212 -1.25 -7.85 -16.95
C SER A 212 -0.04 -8.02 -17.89
N ARG A 213 -0.05 -7.35 -19.04
CA ARG A 213 1.09 -7.35 -20.00
C ARG A 213 1.96 -6.08 -19.89
N LEU A 214 1.64 -5.24 -18.91
CA LEU A 214 2.23 -3.92 -18.65
C LEU A 214 3.63 -4.08 -18.02
N THR A 215 4.67 -4.14 -18.84
CA THR A 215 6.02 -4.50 -18.38
C THR A 215 6.70 -3.42 -17.54
N SER A 216 6.55 -2.14 -17.90
CA SER A 216 7.22 -1.03 -17.22
C SER A 216 6.57 -0.77 -15.87
N LEU A 217 5.24 -0.74 -15.84
CA LEU A 217 4.46 -0.58 -14.63
C LEU A 217 4.65 -1.76 -13.69
N LYS A 218 4.73 -3.00 -14.19
CA LYS A 218 5.04 -4.17 -13.34
C LYS A 218 6.37 -4.05 -12.61
N LYS A 219 7.41 -3.51 -13.26
CA LYS A 219 8.71 -3.30 -12.61
C LYS A 219 8.59 -2.29 -11.48
N LEU A 220 7.95 -1.16 -11.77
CA LEU A 220 7.70 -0.11 -10.78
C LEU A 220 6.87 -0.62 -9.60
N VAL A 221 5.80 -1.34 -9.89
CA VAL A 221 4.90 -1.96 -8.90
C VAL A 221 5.68 -2.86 -7.96
N LYS A 222 6.50 -3.79 -8.47
CA LYS A 222 7.31 -4.67 -7.61
C LYS A 222 8.19 -3.91 -6.61
N ARG A 223 8.74 -2.77 -7.02
CA ARG A 223 9.58 -1.92 -6.16
C ARG A 223 8.74 -1.17 -5.11
N ILE A 224 7.74 -0.42 -5.55
CA ILE A 224 6.92 0.42 -4.66
C ILE A 224 6.18 -0.42 -3.63
N PHE A 225 5.58 -1.53 -4.05
CA PHE A 225 4.70 -2.33 -3.20
C PHE A 225 5.45 -3.27 -2.23
N SER A 226 6.79 -3.25 -2.26
CA SER A 226 7.61 -3.86 -1.21
C SER A 226 7.62 -3.02 0.09
N VAL A 227 7.21 -1.74 0.00
CA VAL A 227 7.09 -0.85 1.16
C VAL A 227 5.84 -1.19 1.96
N GLN A 228 5.98 -1.32 3.28
CA GLN A 228 4.86 -1.49 4.20
C GLN A 228 4.40 -0.14 4.75
N ALA A 229 3.09 0.02 4.94
CA ALA A 229 2.53 1.24 5.50
C ALA A 229 2.82 1.40 7.01
N SER A 230 3.13 0.30 7.71
CA SER A 230 3.39 0.31 9.15
C SER A 230 4.57 -0.59 9.54
N SER A 231 5.10 -0.36 10.75
CA SER A 231 6.10 -1.21 11.39
C SER A 231 5.53 -2.48 12.02
N ALA A 232 4.22 -2.68 12.00
CA ALA A 232 3.58 -3.80 12.70
C ALA A 232 4.08 -5.19 12.28
N PRO A 233 4.40 -5.47 10.99
CA PRO A 233 5.04 -6.74 10.62
C PRO A 233 6.36 -6.98 11.38
N VAL A 234 7.17 -5.94 11.52
CA VAL A 234 8.44 -5.98 12.26
C VAL A 234 8.20 -6.11 13.76
N GLU A 235 7.21 -5.41 14.31
CA GLU A 235 6.82 -5.54 15.72
C GLU A 235 6.34 -6.96 16.06
N ARG A 236 5.64 -7.64 15.14
CA ARG A 236 5.30 -9.07 15.28
C ARG A 236 6.54 -9.95 15.34
N VAL A 237 7.56 -9.68 14.52
CA VAL A 237 8.85 -10.38 14.60
C VAL A 237 9.50 -10.17 15.96
N PHE A 238 9.54 -8.93 16.47
CA PHE A 238 10.09 -8.62 17.79
C PHE A 238 9.29 -9.26 18.93
N SER A 239 7.97 -9.35 18.79
CA SER A 239 7.10 -10.03 19.76
C SER A 239 7.44 -11.52 19.86
N HIS A 240 7.59 -12.20 18.72
CA HIS A 240 8.06 -13.59 18.69
C HIS A 240 9.48 -13.72 19.25
N ALA A 241 10.37 -12.80 18.91
CA ALA A 241 11.73 -12.78 19.39
C ALA A 241 11.79 -12.65 20.92
N GLY A 242 10.94 -11.81 21.53
CA GLY A 242 10.83 -11.68 22.99
C GLY A 242 10.30 -12.94 23.69
N LEU A 243 9.42 -13.71 23.03
CA LEU A 243 8.98 -15.01 23.56
C LEU A 243 10.10 -16.07 23.49
N ILE A 244 10.92 -16.04 22.44
CA ILE A 244 12.06 -16.95 22.28
C ILE A 244 13.18 -16.58 23.26
N LEU A 245 13.51 -15.30 23.37
CA LEU A 245 14.48 -14.73 24.30
C LEU A 245 13.82 -14.40 25.64
N SER A 246 13.46 -15.45 26.39
CA SER A 246 12.86 -15.31 27.72
C SER A 246 13.91 -15.39 28.83
N SER A 247 13.57 -14.86 30.01
CA SER A 247 14.40 -14.94 31.23
C SER A 247 14.73 -16.37 31.67
N ARG A 248 14.01 -17.38 31.16
CA ARG A 248 14.27 -18.81 31.42
C ARG A 248 15.24 -19.44 30.42
N ARG A 249 15.58 -18.76 29.32
CA ARG A 249 16.44 -19.24 28.22
C ARG A 249 17.69 -18.36 28.09
N THR A 250 18.50 -18.32 29.15
CA THR A 250 19.64 -17.40 29.29
C THR A 250 20.93 -17.88 28.62
N ASN A 251 21.01 -19.14 28.20
CA ASN A 251 22.23 -19.74 27.64
C ASN A 251 22.14 -19.99 26.12
N MET A 252 21.30 -19.21 25.42
CA MET A 252 21.14 -19.31 23.98
C MET A 252 22.14 -18.38 23.29
N ASN A 253 22.90 -18.92 22.34
CA ASN A 253 23.81 -18.10 21.55
C ASN A 253 23.05 -17.29 20.48
N GLU A 254 23.68 -16.23 19.97
CA GLU A 254 23.07 -15.29 19.03
C GLU A 254 22.63 -15.97 17.71
N GLN A 255 23.43 -16.90 17.20
CA GLN A 255 23.13 -17.57 15.94
C GLN A 255 21.88 -18.44 16.06
N LEU A 256 21.81 -19.29 17.10
CA LEU A 256 20.64 -20.12 17.36
C LEU A 256 19.40 -19.27 17.59
N PHE A 257 19.53 -18.13 18.26
CA PHE A 257 18.42 -17.20 18.43
C PHE A 257 17.88 -16.67 17.09
N LYS A 258 18.77 -16.19 16.21
CA LYS A 258 18.40 -15.72 14.87
C LYS A 258 17.73 -16.82 14.05
N ASP A 259 18.29 -18.03 14.08
CA ASP A 259 17.73 -19.18 13.37
C ASP A 259 16.34 -19.55 13.88
N LEU A 260 16.13 -19.54 15.21
CA LEU A 260 14.81 -19.81 15.80
C LEU A 260 13.77 -18.74 15.45
N VAL A 261 14.15 -17.46 15.47
CA VAL A 261 13.26 -16.36 15.04
C VAL A 261 12.92 -16.53 13.56
N PHE A 262 13.91 -16.79 12.72
CA PHE A 262 13.71 -17.01 11.29
C PHE A 262 12.74 -18.17 11.02
N LEU A 263 12.99 -19.34 11.63
CA LEU A 263 12.11 -20.50 11.50
C LEU A 263 10.70 -20.22 12.00
N LYS A 264 10.57 -19.47 13.11
CA LYS A 264 9.26 -19.15 13.69
C LYS A 264 8.43 -18.25 12.79
N VAL A 265 9.04 -17.20 12.23
CA VAL A 265 8.35 -16.21 11.38
C VAL A 265 7.99 -16.82 10.02
N ASN A 266 8.81 -17.71 9.49
CA ASN A 266 8.60 -18.34 8.17
C ASN A 266 7.89 -19.69 8.25
N GLN A 267 7.29 -20.03 9.39
CA GLN A 267 6.67 -21.34 9.61
C GLN A 267 5.60 -21.71 8.57
N SER A 268 4.91 -20.73 7.97
CA SER A 268 3.89 -20.95 6.93
C SER A 268 4.46 -21.17 5.52
N LEU A 269 5.75 -20.89 5.31
CA LEU A 269 6.45 -21.01 4.02
C LEU A 269 7.33 -22.26 3.94
N LEU A 270 7.53 -22.94 5.08
CA LEU A 270 8.31 -24.18 5.23
C LEU A 270 7.38 -25.40 5.19
#